data_AF-A0A1X4I895-F1
#
_entry.id   AF-A0A1X4I895-F1
#
_cell.length_a   1.000
_cell.length_b   1.000
_cell.length_c   1.000
_cell.angle_alpha   90.00
_cell.angle_beta   90.00
_cell.angle_gamma   90.00
#
_symmetry.space_group_name_H-M   'P 1'
#
loop_
_entity.id
_entity.type
_entity.pdbx_description
1 polymer ?
#
loop_
_entity_poly.entity_id
_entity_poly.type
_entity_poly.pdbx_seq_one_letter_code
_entity_poly.pdbx_strand_id
1 'polypeptide(L)'
;MTVLHLADEREAADLAAFLSRLLHYDRSAAVRLQAAGTALAVFGRPPSFEVLAVRAVRLAKPYENGLDVTLDVTVSAGELLESVDESAATAGVPGAVTGPPWAGVLPPRGGWRAEPGLP
;
A
#
# COMPACT_ATOMS: atom_id res chain seq x y z
N MET A 1 -16.75 0.41 -6.32
CA MET A 1 -15.27 0.43 -6.36
C MET A 1 -14.81 1.28 -5.19
N THR A 2 -13.98 0.75 -4.29
CA THR A 2 -13.54 1.47 -3.09
C THR A 2 -12.49 2.51 -3.48
N VAL A 3 -12.62 3.74 -2.97
CA VAL A 3 -11.67 4.83 -3.22
C VAL A 3 -11.01 5.25 -1.91
N LEU A 4 -9.69 5.32 -1.91
CA LEU A 4 -8.87 5.81 -0.82
C LEU A 4 -8.65 7.31 -1.02
N HIS A 5 -8.92 8.09 0.02
CA HIS A 5 -8.65 9.52 0.04
C HIS A 5 -7.35 9.76 0.80
N LEU A 6 -6.30 10.11 0.07
CA LEU A 6 -4.96 10.34 0.60
C LEU A 6 -4.91 11.76 1.21
N ALA A 7 -4.02 11.98 2.17
CA ALA A 7 -3.99 13.24 2.91
C ALA A 7 -3.63 14.45 2.02
N ASP A 8 -2.80 14.24 1.00
CA ASP A 8 -2.33 15.28 0.09
C ASP A 8 -1.74 14.64 -1.20
N GLU A 9 -1.43 15.48 -2.20
CA GLU A 9 -0.82 15.06 -3.47
C GLU A 9 0.54 14.38 -3.27
N ARG A 10 1.27 14.73 -2.20
CA ARG A 10 2.59 14.16 -1.90
C ARG A 10 2.47 12.71 -1.43
N GLU A 11 1.48 12.39 -0.60
CA GLU A 11 1.18 10.99 -0.25
C GLU A 11 0.83 10.16 -1.50
N ALA A 12 0.13 10.75 -2.47
CA ALA A 12 -0.19 10.10 -3.73
C ALA A 12 1.06 9.84 -4.58
N ALA A 13 1.92 10.86 -4.76
CA ALA A 13 3.18 10.74 -5.49
C ALA A 13 4.14 9.74 -4.83
N ASP A 14 4.25 9.75 -3.49
CA ASP A 14 5.08 8.79 -2.76
C ASP A 14 4.57 7.35 -2.93
N LEU A 15 3.25 7.13 -2.93
CA LEU A 15 2.64 5.83 -3.22
C LEU A 15 2.95 5.39 -4.66
N ALA A 16 2.73 6.27 -5.64
CA ALA A 16 3.02 5.98 -7.04
C ALA A 16 4.50 5.63 -7.27
N ALA A 17 5.41 6.36 -6.63
CA ALA A 17 6.85 6.10 -6.70
C ALA A 17 7.23 4.75 -6.07
N PHE A 18 6.61 4.38 -4.94
CA PHE A 18 6.82 3.08 -4.31
C PHE A 18 6.36 1.92 -5.22
N LEU A 19 5.16 2.01 -5.79
CA LEU A 19 4.61 1.01 -6.70
C LEU A 19 5.44 0.90 -7.98
N SER A 20 5.83 2.03 -8.57
CA SER A 20 6.68 2.09 -9.75
C SER A 20 8.01 1.37 -9.51
N ARG A 21 8.60 1.51 -8.32
CA ARG A 21 9.84 0.83 -7.95
C ARG A 21 9.66 -0.69 -7.81
N LEU A 22 8.54 -1.16 -7.27
CA LEU A 22 8.23 -2.60 -7.25
C LEU A 22 8.10 -3.15 -8.67
N LEU A 23 7.34 -2.45 -9.52
CA LEU A 23 7.09 -2.82 -10.92
C LEU A 23 8.33 -2.77 -11.80
N HIS A 24 9.31 -1.94 -11.44
CA HIS A 24 10.61 -1.92 -12.10
C HIS A 24 11.34 -3.27 -11.97
N TYR A 25 11.24 -3.93 -10.80
CA TYR A 25 11.88 -5.22 -10.56
C TYR A 25 11.00 -6.42 -10.92
N ASP A 26 9.67 -6.30 -10.77
CA ASP A 26 8.70 -7.34 -11.11
C ASP A 26 7.43 -6.72 -11.68
N ARG A 27 7.21 -6.88 -12.98
CA ARG A 27 6.02 -6.37 -13.68
C ARG A 27 4.71 -7.01 -13.22
N SER A 28 4.77 -8.17 -12.57
CA SER A 28 3.64 -8.89 -12.00
C SER A 28 3.47 -8.68 -10.49
N ALA A 29 4.19 -7.71 -9.91
CA ALA A 29 4.17 -7.47 -8.47
C ALA A 29 2.74 -7.28 -7.93
N ALA A 30 2.45 -7.95 -6.83
CA ALA A 30 1.27 -7.72 -6.02
C ALA A 30 1.64 -6.96 -4.74
N VAL A 31 0.71 -6.19 -4.21
CA VAL A 31 0.84 -5.52 -2.90
C VAL A 31 -0.32 -5.89 -1.99
N ARG A 32 -0.05 -6.00 -0.69
CA ARG A 32 -1.08 -6.18 0.33
C ARG A 32 -1.37 -4.84 1.00
N LEU A 33 -2.62 -4.43 0.94
CA LEU A 33 -3.15 -3.19 1.51
C LEU A 33 -3.79 -3.50 2.86
N GLN A 34 -3.37 -2.80 3.91
CA GLN A 34 -4.04 -2.83 5.21
C GLN A 34 -4.39 -1.42 5.66
N ALA A 35 -5.68 -1.10 5.79
CA ALA A 35 -6.13 0.21 6.27
C ALA A 35 -6.88 0.07 7.60
N ALA A 36 -6.64 0.99 8.52
CA ALA A 36 -7.42 1.17 9.74
C ALA A 36 -7.30 2.63 10.22
N GLY A 37 -8.44 3.26 10.54
CA GLY A 37 -8.45 4.69 10.83
C GLY A 37 -7.87 5.47 9.65
N THR A 38 -6.99 6.44 9.93
CA THR A 38 -6.38 7.32 8.91
C THR A 38 -5.05 6.80 8.34
N ALA A 39 -4.72 5.52 8.55
CA ALA A 39 -3.48 4.93 8.09
C ALA A 39 -3.73 3.78 7.11
N LEU A 40 -3.00 3.80 6.01
CA LEU A 40 -2.88 2.71 5.04
C LEU A 40 -1.44 2.19 5.05
N ALA A 41 -1.26 0.89 5.24
CA ALA A 41 0.00 0.21 5.00
C ALA A 41 -0.06 -0.52 3.65
N VAL A 42 0.91 -0.24 2.78
CA VAL A 42 1.08 -0.90 1.49
C VAL A 42 2.34 -1.75 1.55
N PHE A 43 2.16 -3.06 1.65
CA PHE A 43 3.25 -4.03 1.72
C PHE A 43 3.59 -4.55 0.33
N GLY A 44 4.88 -4.65 0.02
CA GLY A 44 5.39 -5.26 -1.19
C GLY A 44 6.75 -5.91 -0.95
N ARG A 45 7.13 -6.84 -1.82
CA ARG A 45 8.42 -7.54 -1.73
C ARG A 45 9.22 -7.33 -3.01
N PRO A 46 10.26 -6.48 -2.99
CA PRO A 46 11.23 -6.43 -4.09
C PRO A 46 11.91 -7.80 -4.24
N PRO A 47 11.94 -8.40 -5.45
CA PRO A 47 12.44 -9.76 -5.64
C PRO A 47 13.93 -9.91 -5.30
N SER A 48 14.74 -8.85 -5.46
CA SER A 48 16.19 -8.91 -5.28
C SER A 48 16.69 -8.81 -3.83
N PHE A 49 15.84 -8.50 -2.86
CA PHE A 49 16.31 -8.02 -1.55
C PHE A 49 15.94 -8.91 -0.36
N GLU A 50 15.19 -9.99 -0.54
CA GLU A 50 14.66 -10.84 0.57
C GLU A 50 13.96 -10.07 1.71
N VAL A 51 13.63 -8.80 1.50
CA VAL A 51 12.96 -7.92 2.47
C VAL A 51 11.50 -7.75 2.13
N LEU A 52 10.69 -7.53 3.16
CA LEU A 52 9.38 -6.92 3.00
C LEU A 52 9.52 -5.40 3.14
N ALA A 53 9.08 -4.66 2.13
CA ALA A 53 8.98 -3.22 2.18
C ALA A 53 7.55 -2.79 2.51
N VAL A 54 7.40 -1.75 3.32
CA VAL A 54 6.11 -1.15 3.62
C VAL A 54 6.15 0.35 3.36
N ARG A 55 5.13 0.86 2.69
CA ARG A 55 4.84 2.29 2.59
C ARG A 55 3.62 2.59 3.46
N ALA A 56 3.82 3.34 4.54
CA ALA A 56 2.72 3.92 5.29
C ALA A 56 2.23 5.19 4.59
N VAL A 57 0.94 5.25 4.28
CA VAL A 57 0.29 6.35 3.58
C VAL A 57 -0.76 6.95 4.52
N ARG A 58 -0.76 8.28 4.65
CA ARG A 58 -1.78 8.98 5.42
C ARG A 58 -3.05 9.16 4.60
N LEU A 59 -4.19 8.82 5.19
CA LEU A 59 -5.51 9.07 4.61
C LEU A 59 -6.07 10.39 5.15
N ALA A 60 -6.77 11.14 4.30
CA ALA A 60 -7.43 12.41 4.65
C ALA A 60 -8.57 12.22 5.66
N LYS A 61 -9.18 11.03 5.67
CA LYS A 61 -10.24 10.62 6.59
C LYS A 61 -10.07 9.14 6.95
N PRO A 62 -10.71 8.67 8.04
CA PRO A 62 -10.72 7.25 8.34
C PRO A 62 -11.17 6.42 7.14
N TYR A 63 -10.56 5.24 6.94
CA TYR A 63 -11.01 4.29 5.94
C TYR A 63 -12.44 3.83 6.25
N GLU A 64 -13.32 3.98 5.27
CA GLU A 64 -14.72 3.55 5.35
C GLU A 64 -15.16 3.06 3.97
N ASN A 65 -15.81 1.90 3.91
CA ASN A 65 -16.44 1.38 2.71
C ASN A 65 -17.77 0.71 3.07
N GLY A 66 -18.86 1.47 3.02
CA GLY A 66 -20.14 1.01 3.56
C GLY A 66 -20.04 0.86 5.08
N LEU A 67 -20.15 -0.38 5.58
CA LEU A 67 -20.02 -0.70 7.01
C LEU A 67 -18.60 -1.13 7.40
N ASP A 68 -17.70 -1.33 6.42
CA ASP A 68 -16.34 -1.78 6.67
C ASP A 68 -15.46 -0.59 7.10
N VAL A 69 -14.83 -0.72 8.27
CA VAL A 69 -13.91 0.27 8.85
C VAL A 69 -12.44 -0.15 8.78
N THR A 70 -12.17 -1.30 8.16
CA THR A 70 -10.82 -1.82 7.90
C THR A 70 -10.74 -2.37 6.49
N LEU A 71 -9.58 -2.22 5.86
CA LEU A 71 -9.23 -2.88 4.60
C LEU A 71 -8.14 -3.91 4.85
N ASP A 72 -8.27 -5.10 4.27
CA ASP A 72 -7.18 -6.06 4.13
C ASP A 72 -7.35 -6.83 2.81
N VAL A 73 -6.58 -6.44 1.80
CA VAL A 73 -6.71 -7.02 0.45
C VAL A 73 -5.35 -7.08 -0.24
N THR A 74 -5.13 -8.12 -1.05
CA THR A 74 -3.98 -8.17 -1.97
C THR A 74 -4.44 -7.83 -3.38
N VAL A 75 -3.74 -6.90 -4.03
CA VAL A 75 -4.10 -6.37 -5.36
C VAL A 75 -2.87 -6.34 -6.27
N SER A 76 -3.10 -6.20 -7.57
CA SER A 76 -2.03 -5.90 -8.54
C SER A 76 -1.40 -4.53 -8.24
N ALA A 77 -0.07 -4.47 -8.17
CA ALA A 77 0.64 -3.20 -8.00
C ALA A 77 0.48 -2.29 -9.23
N GLY A 78 0.38 -2.88 -10.42
CA GLY A 78 0.18 -2.16 -11.68
C GLY A 78 -1.18 -1.49 -11.75
N GLU A 79 -2.25 -2.25 -11.49
CA GLU A 79 -3.61 -1.69 -11.49
C GLU A 79 -3.79 -0.64 -10.39
N LEU A 80 -3.17 -0.86 -9.22
CA LEU A 80 -3.20 0.14 -8.16
C LEU A 80 -2.49 1.42 -8.60
N LEU A 81 -1.31 1.32 -9.22
CA LEU A 81 -0.57 2.48 -9.72
C LEU A 81 -1.38 3.26 -10.77
N GLU A 82 -2.00 2.57 -11.72
CA GLU A 82 -2.85 3.18 -12.75
C GLU A 82 -4.08 3.90 -12.17
N SER A 83 -4.53 3.49 -10.98
CA SER A 83 -5.67 4.10 -10.29
C SER A 83 -5.32 5.31 -9.43
N VAL A 84 -4.02 5.62 -9.26
CA VAL A 84 -3.58 6.78 -8.47
C VAL A 84 -3.83 8.06 -9.26
N ASP A 85 -4.67 8.94 -8.73
CA ASP A 85 -4.80 10.31 -9.16
C ASP A 85 -4.02 11.20 -8.18
N GLU A 86 -2.83 11.60 -8.59
CA GLU A 86 -1.94 12.44 -7.77
C GLU A 86 -2.55 13.81 -7.49
N SER A 87 -3.25 14.42 -8.46
CA SER A 87 -3.80 15.77 -8.31
C SER A 87 -5.05 15.77 -7.43
N ALA A 88 -5.84 14.71 -7.50
CA ALA A 88 -7.01 14.54 -6.63
C ALA A 88 -6.67 13.94 -5.26
N ALA A 89 -5.41 13.52 -5.04
CA ALA A 89 -4.98 12.77 -3.85
C ALA A 89 -5.87 11.53 -3.59
N THR A 90 -6.15 10.74 -4.63
CA THR A 90 -6.98 9.53 -4.50
C THR A 90 -6.33 8.30 -5.15
N ALA A 91 -6.74 7.12 -4.69
CA ALA A 91 -6.41 5.86 -5.34
C ALA A 91 -7.61 4.91 -5.30
N GLY A 92 -7.94 4.30 -6.43
CA GLY A 92 -8.91 3.22 -6.48
C GLY A 92 -8.32 1.93 -5.90
N VAL A 93 -9.12 1.12 -5.19
CA VAL A 93 -8.67 -0.22 -4.78
C VAL A 93 -9.06 -1.21 -5.90
N PRO A 94 -8.10 -1.85 -6.58
CA PRO A 94 -8.39 -2.82 -7.62
C PRO A 94 -9.06 -4.10 -7.09
N GLY A 95 -9.41 -4.99 -8.01
CA GLY A 95 -9.91 -6.32 -7.67
C GLY A 95 -8.88 -7.12 -6.86
N ALA A 96 -9.36 -7.92 -5.91
CA ALA A 96 -8.50 -8.83 -5.16
C ALA A 96 -7.86 -9.87 -6.09
N VAL A 97 -6.58 -10.14 -5.89
CA VAL A 97 -5.84 -11.19 -6.59
C VAL A 97 -5.32 -12.23 -5.60
N THR A 98 -5.04 -13.43 -6.09
CA THR A 98 -4.28 -14.43 -5.31
C THR A 98 -2.87 -13.90 -5.09
N GLY A 99 -2.54 -13.60 -3.84
CA GLY A 99 -1.26 -13.05 -3.46
C GLY A 99 -0.11 -14.06 -3.50
N PRO A 100 1.14 -13.60 -3.67
CA PRO A 100 2.33 -14.43 -3.50
C PRO A 100 2.45 -14.96 -2.06
N PRO A 101 3.22 -16.04 -1.81
CA PRO A 101 3.30 -16.67 -0.49
C PRO A 101 3.65 -15.73 0.67
N TRP A 102 4.49 -14.71 0.42
CA TRP A 102 4.87 -13.73 1.45
C TRP A 102 3.68 -12.91 1.94
N ALA A 103 2.63 -12.74 1.13
CA ALA A 103 1.48 -11.92 1.50
C ALA A 103 0.78 -12.47 2.75
N GLY A 104 0.91 -13.76 3.06
CA GLY A 104 0.38 -14.38 4.29
C GLY A 104 1.22 -14.14 5.56
N VAL A 105 2.41 -13.55 5.45
CA VAL A 105 3.37 -13.39 6.55
C VAL A 105 3.75 -11.92 6.68
N LEU A 106 2.88 -11.14 7.35
CA LEU A 106 3.11 -9.72 7.63
C LEU A 106 3.67 -9.52 9.04
N PRO A 107 4.51 -8.49 9.25
CA PRO A 107 5.00 -8.14 10.58
C PRO A 107 3.86 -7.61 11.46
N PRO A 108 4.05 -7.58 12.80
CA PRO A 108 3.04 -7.02 13.70
C PRO A 108 2.80 -5.53 13.44
N ARG A 109 1.60 -5.04 13.75
CA ARG A 109 1.24 -3.62 13.57
C ARG A 109 1.92 -2.67 14.56
N GLY A 110 2.40 -3.19 15.68
CA GLY A 110 2.99 -2.43 16.77
C GLY A 110 4.19 -3.14 17.39
N GLY A 111 4.76 -2.55 18.45
CA GLY A 111 5.98 -3.05 19.08
C GLY A 111 7.26 -2.68 18.31
N TRP A 112 7.15 -1.82 17.30
CA TRP A 112 8.29 -1.30 16.56
C TRP A 112 9.13 -0.36 17.44
N ARG A 113 10.45 -0.53 17.38
CA ARG A 113 11.42 0.37 17.97
C ARG A 113 12.25 0.96 16.84
N ALA A 114 12.49 2.27 16.87
CA ALA A 114 13.46 2.88 15.97
C ALA A 114 14.85 2.26 16.22
N GLU A 115 15.51 1.82 15.15
CA GLU A 115 16.87 1.29 15.24
C GLU A 115 17.86 2.40 14.88
N PRO A 116 18.79 2.77 15.78
CA PRO A 116 19.74 3.84 15.52
C PRO A 116 20.64 3.53 14.32
N GLY A 117 20.96 4.54 13.52
CA GLY A 117 21.93 4.42 12.41
C GLY A 117 21.34 4.00 11.07
N LEU A 118 20.02 3.80 10.99
CA LEU A 118 19.28 3.87 9.73
C LEU A 118 18.87 5.34 9.47
N PRO A 119 18.91 5.82 8.21
CA PRO A 119 18.64 7.21 7.86
C PRO A 119 17.26 7.71 8.30
#